data_AF-A0A4Q8QTA9-F1
#
_entry.id   AF-A0A4Q8QTA9-F1
#
_cell.length_a   1.000
_cell.length_b   1.000
_cell.length_c   1.000
_cell.angle_alpha   90.00
_cell.angle_beta   90.00
_cell.angle_gamma   90.00
#
_symmetry.space_group_name_H-M   'P 1'
#
loop_
_entity.id
_entity.type
_entity.pdbx_description
1 polymer ?
#
loop_
_entity_poly.entity_id
_entity_poly.type
_entity_poly.pdbx_seq_one_letter_code
_entity_poly.pdbx_strand_id
1 'polypeptide(L)' 'MTFDVRNWYWIADDGRVFGSVQRMVVTEDDPDYVAWVGKIGERAYPWPRDVDGNQTEAALLDMLGQFNVQIKTA' A
#
# COMPACT_ATOMS: atom_id res chain seq x y z
N MET A 1 -10.07 -6.86 13.88
CA MET A 1 -9.57 -6.40 12.57
C MET A 1 -8.85 -7.57 11.92
N THR A 2 -9.22 -7.97 10.71
CA THR A 2 -8.52 -9.05 10.00
C THR A 2 -7.52 -8.42 9.05
N PHE A 3 -6.27 -8.88 9.09
CA PHE A 3 -5.19 -8.46 8.20
C PHE A 3 -5.48 -9.01 6.79
N ASP A 4 -5.85 -8.13 5.85
CA ASP A 4 -6.07 -8.50 4.45
C ASP A 4 -5.24 -7.60 3.52
N VAL A 5 -4.04 -8.07 3.19
CA VAL A 5 -3.10 -7.41 2.28
C VAL A 5 -3.71 -7.11 0.91
N ARG A 6 -4.73 -7.85 0.49
CA ARG A 6 -5.38 -7.64 -0.81
C ARG A 6 -6.32 -6.45 -0.81
N ASN A 7 -6.72 -5.98 0.37
CA ASN A 7 -7.68 -4.89 0.57
C ASN A 7 -7.11 -3.77 1.45
N TRP A 8 -5.84 -3.44 1.25
CA TRP A 8 -5.11 -2.47 2.06
C TRP A 8 -4.37 -1.42 1.27
N TYR A 9 -4.12 -0.31 1.96
CA TYR A 9 -3.30 0.78 1.49
C TYR A 9 -1.97 0.82 2.25
N TRP A 10 -0.90 1.14 1.52
CA TRP A 10 0.47 1.22 2.02
C TRP A 10 1.02 2.62 1.79
N ILE A 11 1.44 3.32 2.84
CA ILE A 11 1.92 4.70 2.76
C ILE A 11 3.44 4.76 2.91
N ALA A 12 4.10 5.39 1.94
CA ALA A 12 5.52 5.74 2.04
C ALA A 12 5.69 7.09 2.76
N ASP A 13 6.88 7.30 3.32
CA ASP A 13 7.26 8.52 4.01
C ASP A 13 7.24 9.76 3.10
N ASP A 14 7.39 9.55 1.79
CA ASP A 14 7.34 10.59 0.77
C ASP A 14 5.90 10.95 0.32
N GLY A 15 4.88 10.35 0.97
CA GLY A 15 3.47 10.62 0.71
C GLY A 15 2.86 9.78 -0.41
N ARG A 16 3.62 8.91 -1.08
CA ARG A 16 3.04 7.95 -2.03
C ARG A 16 2.20 6.91 -1.28
N VAL A 17 1.05 6.56 -1.86
CA VAL A 17 0.16 5.52 -1.32
C VAL A 17 0.00 4.41 -2.34
N PHE A 18 0.25 3.15 -2.00
CA PHE A 18 -0.09 2.02 -2.85
C PHE A 18 -1.42 1.40 -2.41
N GLY A 19 -2.39 1.33 -3.32
CA GLY A 19 -3.66 0.65 -3.09
C GLY A 19 -3.60 -0.79 -3.58
N SER A 20 -3.72 -1.77 -2.69
CA SER A 20 -3.63 -3.20 -3.05
C SER A 20 -4.84 -3.68 -3.87
N VAL A 21 -5.99 -3.01 -3.71
CA VAL A 21 -7.20 -3.27 -4.50
C VAL A 21 -6.99 -2.80 -5.95
N GLN A 22 -6.55 -1.55 -6.11
CA GLN A 22 -6.28 -0.94 -7.41
C GLN A 22 -5.03 -1.53 -8.07
N ARG A 23 -4.12 -2.09 -7.26
CA ARG A 23 -2.80 -2.60 -7.64
C ARG A 23 -1.92 -1.53 -8.27
N MET A 24 -2.04 -0.29 -7.79
CA MET A 24 -1.29 0.85 -8.31
C MET A 24 -0.99 1.86 -7.20
N VAL A 25 -0.01 2.72 -7.46
CA VAL A 25 0.25 3.89 -6.62
C VAL A 25 -0.81 4.95 -6.92
N VAL A 26 -1.43 5.45 -5.85
CA VAL A 26 -2.40 6.53 -5.80
C VAL A 26 -1.85 7.66 -4.92
N THR A 27 -2.52 8.81 -4.93
CA THR A 27 -2.21 9.94 -4.06
C THR A 27 -2.97 9.84 -2.74
N GLU A 28 -2.54 10.56 -1.71
CA GLU A 28 -3.25 10.60 -0.41
C GLU A 28 -4.64 11.25 -0.48
N ASP A 29 -4.91 12.01 -1.54
CA ASP A 29 -6.22 12.61 -1.83
C ASP A 29 -7.14 11.68 -2.64
N ASP A 30 -6.68 10.47 -2.98
CA ASP A 30 -7.49 9.51 -3.74
C ASP A 30 -8.80 9.19 -2.99
N PRO A 31 -9.96 9.36 -3.64
CA PRO A 31 -11.25 9.24 -2.96
C PRO A 31 -11.49 7.84 -2.39
N ASP A 32 -10.95 6.78 -3.02
CA ASP A 32 -11.06 5.42 -2.49
C ASP A 32 -10.20 5.26 -1.23
N TYR A 33 -8.98 5.82 -1.24
CA TYR A 33 -8.11 5.83 -0.07
C TYR A 33 -8.73 6.61 1.11
N VAL A 34 -9.23 7.82 0.86
CA VAL A 34 -9.90 8.65 1.88
C VAL A 34 -11.12 7.92 2.45
N ALA A 35 -11.92 7.28 1.60
CA ALA A 35 -13.08 6.49 2.04
C ALA A 35 -12.66 5.24 2.84
N TRP A 36 -11.56 4.58 2.47
CA TRP A 36 -11.02 3.43 3.19
C TRP A 36 -10.53 3.83 4.58
N VAL A 37 -9.77 4.92 4.70
CA VAL A 37 -9.31 5.47 6.00
C VAL A 37 -10.51 5.82 6.88
N GLY A 38 -11.52 6.49 6.32
CA GLY A 38 -12.74 6.85 7.05
C GLY A 38 -13.55 5.65 7.57
N LYS A 39 -13.44 4.48 6.91
CA LYS A 39 -14.11 3.24 7.34
C LYS A 39 -13.31 2.44 8.36
N ILE A 40 -11.99 2.37 8.19
CA ILE A 40 -11.11 1.58 9.07
C ILE A 40 -10.71 2.34 10.33
N GLY A 41 -10.76 3.68 10.31
CA GLY A 41 -10.42 4.52 11.47
C GLY A 41 -8.91 4.61 11.76
N GLU A 42 -8.07 4.08 10.87
CA GLU A 42 -6.61 4.06 10.98
C GLU A 42 -5.98 4.56 9.68
N ARG A 43 -4.74 5.06 9.78
CA ARG A 43 -3.92 5.40 8.60
C ARG A 43 -3.51 4.13 7.86
N ALA A 44 -3.18 4.26 6.57
CA ALA A 44 -2.55 3.20 5.79
C ALA A 44 -1.34 2.59 6.52
N TYR A 45 -1.07 1.32 6.24
CA TYR A 45 0.09 0.63 6.79
C TYR A 45 1.38 1.20 6.21
N PRO A 46 2.50 1.20 6.96
CA PRO A 46 3.77 1.68 6.43
C PRO A 46 4.20 0.83 5.23
N TRP A 47 4.63 1.51 4.16
CA TRP A 47 5.26 0.87 3.01
C TRP A 47 6.53 0.14 3.50
N PRO A 48 6.69 -1.15 3.16
CA PRO A 48 7.84 -1.95 3.60
C PRO A 48 9.17 -1.37 3.11
N ARG A 49 10.22 -1.62 3.88
CA ARG A 49 11.58 -1.17 3.58
C ARG A 49 12.46 -2.33 3.14
N ASP A 50 13.43 -2.03 2.30
CA ASP A 50 14.51 -2.97 1.99
C ASP A 50 15.56 -3.05 3.12
N VAL A 51 16.61 -3.83 2.88
CA VAL A 51 17.71 -4.06 3.84
C VAL A 51 18.49 -2.79 4.21
N ASP A 52 18.45 -1.78 3.34
CA ASP A 52 19.11 -0.48 3.54
C ASP A 52 18.14 0.54 4.19
N GLY A 53 16.89 0.13 4.46
CA GLY A 53 15.88 0.97 5.07
C GLY A 53 15.09 1.85 4.09
N ASN A 54 15.20 1.62 2.77
CA ASN A 54 14.53 2.43 1.77
C ASN A 54 13.16 1.84 1.39
N GLN A 55 12.15 2.71 1.19
CA GLN A 55 10.82 2.32 0.73
C GLN A 55 10.79 2.25 -0.81
N THR A 56 11.26 1.11 -1.32
CA THR A 56 11.35 0.84 -2.76
C THR A 56 10.12 0.08 -3.27
N GLU A 57 9.91 0.12 -4.58
CA GLU A 57 8.89 -0.71 -5.23
C GLU A 57 9.24 -2.21 -5.10
N ALA A 58 10.53 -2.55 -5.13
CA ALA A 58 10.98 -3.93 -4.91
C ALA A 58 10.61 -4.43 -3.50
N ALA A 59 10.82 -3.62 -2.45
CA ALA A 59 10.42 -3.99 -1.09
C ALA A 59 8.89 -4.19 -0.96
N LEU A 60 8.11 -3.40 -1.70
CA LEU A 60 6.65 -3.59 -1.77
C LEU A 60 6.31 -4.89 -2.49
N LEU A 61 6.90 -5.14 -3.65
CA LEU A 61 6.68 -6.35 -4.44
C LEU A 61 7.04 -7.61 -3.66
N ASP A 62 8.12 -7.60 -2.88
CA ASP A 62 8.51 -8.74 -2.03
C ASP A 62 7.47 -9.03 -0.95
N MET A 63 6.90 -7.98 -0.32
CA MET A 63 5.82 -8.14 0.65
C MET A 63 4.54 -8.65 -0.03
N LEU A 64 4.11 -8.00 -1.11
CA LEU A 64 2.88 -8.33 -1.84
C LEU A 64 2.94 -9.71 -2.50
N GLY A 65 4.12 -10.12 -2.95
CA GLY A 65 4.40 -11.42 -3.56
C GLY A 65 4.12 -12.58 -2.62
N GLN A 66 4.32 -12.40 -1.30
CA GLN A 66 3.96 -13.41 -0.29
C GLN A 66 2.45 -13.67 -0.22
N PHE A 67 1.62 -12.74 -0.73
CA PHE A 67 0.16 -12.81 -0.70
C PHE A 67 -0.48 -12.96 -2.09
N ASN A 68 0.33 -13.19 -3.14
CA ASN A 68 -0.08 -13.22 -4.55
C ASN A 68 -0.74 -11.90 -5.02
N VAL A 69 -0.30 -10.77 -4.49
CA VAL A 69 -0.68 -9.44 -4.98
C VAL A 69 0.43 -8.94 -5.91
N GLN A 70 0.04 -8.46 -7.10
CA GLN A 70 0.96 -7.95 -8.11
C GLN A 70 0.64 -6.49 -8.40
N ILE A 71 1.66 -5.69 -8.70
CA ILE A 71 1.49 -4.30 -9.15
C ILE A 71 1.10 -4.32 -10.63
N LYS A 72 0.12 -3.50 -11.03
CA LYS A 72 -0.18 -3.24 -12.44
C LYS A 72 0.77 -2.16 -12.95
N THR A 73 1.62 -2.52 -13.90
CA THR A 73 2.32 -1.55 -14.73
C THR A 73 1.33 -0.92 -15.71
N ALA A 74 1.35 0.41 -15.78
CA ALA A 74 0.57 1.20 -16.74
C ALA A 74 1.06 1.00 -18.17
#